data_AF-A0A5C3KZE4-F1
#
_entry.id   AF-A0A5C3KZE4-F1
#
_cell.length_a   1.000
_cell.length_b   1.000
_cell.length_c   1.000
_cell.angle_alpha   90.00
_cell.angle_beta   90.00
_cell.angle_gamma   90.00
#
_symmetry.space_group_name_H-M   'P 1'
#
loop_
_entity.id
_entity.type
_entity.pdbx_description
1 polymer ?
#
loop_
_entity_poly.entity_id
_entity_poly.type
_entity_poly.pdbx_seq_one_letter_code
_entity_poly.pdbx_strand_id
1 'polypeptide(L)'
;MSPKTRKRKLEQATIETAVEKRARPATKRTRKTGPMSVYMSLPSDMFLEICGHLEPLDLLHLIRTCKTFKDVLLRKSSVSVWENSCSKLAFPSCPEDLQLPQFADLLVGDLCTVREIKVPLH
;
A
#
# COMPACT_ATOMS: atom_id res chain seq x y z
N MET A 1 -75.56 -41.89 -29.14
CA MET A 1 -76.36 -41.09 -28.19
C MET A 1 -75.63 -39.78 -27.95
N SER A 2 -76.26 -38.66 -28.30
CA SER A 2 -75.81 -37.26 -28.06
C SER A 2 -77.05 -36.48 -27.58
N PRO A 3 -77.01 -35.18 -27.19
CA PRO A 3 -75.90 -34.22 -26.99
C PRO A 3 -76.05 -33.34 -25.71
N LYS A 4 -75.04 -32.49 -25.37
CA LYS A 4 -75.17 -31.01 -25.19
C LYS A 4 -73.94 -30.36 -24.54
N THR A 5 -73.70 -29.13 -24.98
CA THR A 5 -72.62 -28.17 -24.71
C THR A 5 -72.71 -27.47 -23.34
N ARG A 6 -71.60 -26.86 -22.86
CA ARG A 6 -71.37 -25.38 -22.66
C ARG A 6 -70.55 -25.00 -21.39
N LYS A 7 -69.56 -24.10 -21.61
CA LYS A 7 -69.00 -23.00 -20.76
C LYS A 7 -67.82 -23.21 -19.77
N ARG A 8 -66.69 -22.62 -20.19
CA ARG A 8 -65.79 -21.66 -19.49
C ARG A 8 -65.62 -21.81 -17.96
N LYS A 9 -64.42 -22.22 -17.55
CA LYS A 9 -63.90 -21.97 -16.20
C LYS A 9 -62.61 -21.16 -16.26
N LEU A 10 -62.65 -20.03 -15.57
CA LEU A 10 -61.62 -19.02 -15.33
C LEU A 10 -60.89 -19.44 -14.05
N GLU A 11 -59.59 -19.71 -14.08
CA GLU A 11 -58.74 -19.79 -12.88
C GLU A 11 -57.28 -19.63 -13.35
N GLN A 12 -56.77 -18.40 -13.27
CA GLN A 12 -55.83 -17.93 -12.24
C GLN A 12 -54.38 -18.29 -12.58
N ALA A 13 -53.67 -17.30 -13.10
CA ALA A 13 -52.26 -17.33 -13.43
C ALA A 13 -51.41 -17.32 -12.15
N THR A 14 -50.80 -18.46 -11.85
CA THR A 14 -49.70 -18.57 -10.89
C THR A 14 -48.44 -17.99 -11.52
N ILE A 15 -47.95 -16.89 -10.97
CA ILE A 15 -46.72 -16.22 -11.38
C ILE A 15 -45.55 -17.02 -10.79
N GLU A 16 -45.01 -17.95 -11.57
CA GLU A 16 -43.68 -18.52 -11.36
C GLU A 16 -42.73 -17.95 -12.42
N THR A 17 -42.07 -16.84 -12.10
CA THR A 17 -40.97 -16.33 -12.93
C THR A 17 -39.66 -16.68 -12.25
N ALA A 18 -38.95 -17.59 -12.89
CA ALA A 18 -37.63 -18.08 -12.54
C ALA A 18 -36.67 -16.93 -12.20
N VAL A 19 -36.06 -17.00 -11.02
CA VAL A 19 -34.92 -16.15 -10.65
C VAL A 19 -33.71 -16.62 -11.46
N GLU A 20 -33.55 -16.04 -12.63
CA GLU A 20 -32.38 -16.17 -13.46
C GLU A 20 -31.18 -15.53 -12.75
N LYS A 21 -30.30 -16.37 -12.21
CA LYS A 21 -29.00 -15.94 -11.65
C LYS A 21 -28.14 -15.38 -12.78
N ARG A 22 -28.32 -14.10 -13.09
CA ARG A 22 -27.40 -13.32 -13.94
C ARG A 22 -26.05 -13.22 -13.22
N ALA A 23 -25.16 -14.16 -13.48
CA ALA A 23 -23.75 -14.01 -13.20
C ALA A 23 -23.26 -12.77 -13.95
N ARG A 24 -22.97 -11.69 -13.22
CA ARG A 24 -22.34 -10.50 -13.80
C ARG A 24 -20.98 -10.94 -14.36
N PRO A 25 -20.64 -10.64 -15.62
CA PRO A 25 -19.30 -10.91 -16.11
C PRO A 25 -18.34 -10.10 -15.25
N ALA A 26 -17.42 -10.79 -14.57
CA ALA A 26 -16.30 -10.16 -13.89
C ALA A 26 -15.47 -9.44 -14.96
N THR A 27 -15.73 -8.15 -15.15
CA THR A 27 -14.93 -7.30 -16.01
C THR A 27 -13.54 -7.30 -15.38
N LYS A 28 -12.58 -7.97 -16.03
CA LYS A 28 -11.18 -7.94 -15.62
C LYS A 28 -10.72 -6.49 -15.70
N ARG A 29 -10.78 -5.81 -14.56
CA ARG A 29 -10.30 -4.44 -14.42
C ARG A 29 -8.79 -4.50 -14.61
N THR A 30 -8.33 -4.24 -15.82
CA THR A 30 -6.91 -4.04 -16.10
C THR A 30 -6.47 -2.86 -15.25
N ARG A 31 -5.71 -3.13 -14.17
CA ARG A 31 -5.07 -2.07 -13.40
C ARG A 31 -4.13 -1.38 -14.38
N LYS A 32 -4.47 -0.14 -14.76
CA LYS A 32 -3.51 0.74 -15.43
C LYS A 32 -2.29 0.82 -14.51
N THR A 33 -1.16 0.35 -15.00
CA THR A 33 0.12 0.43 -14.30
C THR A 33 0.44 1.91 -14.13
N GLY A 34 0.29 2.41 -12.90
CA GLY A 34 0.54 3.81 -12.57
C GLY A 34 2.03 4.11 -12.57
N PRO A 35 2.44 5.39 -12.49
CA PRO A 35 3.86 5.79 -12.51
C PRO A 35 4.72 5.02 -11.49
N MET A 36 4.14 4.68 -10.33
CA MET A 36 4.82 3.91 -9.29
C MET A 36 5.22 2.50 -9.73
N SER A 37 4.49 1.86 -10.65
CA SER A 37 4.84 0.51 -11.10
C SER A 37 6.13 0.47 -11.90
N VAL A 38 6.44 1.56 -12.62
CA VAL A 38 7.71 1.69 -13.34
C VAL A 38 8.86 1.73 -12.34
N TYR A 39 8.70 2.53 -11.29
CA TYR A 39 9.73 2.65 -10.28
C TYR A 39 9.93 1.37 -9.46
N MET A 40 8.85 0.66 -9.15
CA MET A 40 8.91 -0.67 -8.50
C MET A 40 9.42 -1.78 -9.44
N SER A 41 9.55 -1.52 -10.74
CA SER A 41 10.15 -2.47 -11.69
C SER A 41 11.67 -2.36 -11.77
N LEU A 42 12.25 -1.29 -11.22
CA LEU A 42 13.70 -1.13 -11.12
C LEU A 42 14.29 -2.16 -10.14
N PRO A 43 15.54 -2.62 -10.37
CA PRO A 43 16.28 -3.32 -9.35
C PRO A 43 16.39 -2.48 -8.07
N SER A 44 16.28 -3.12 -6.91
CA SER A 44 16.32 -2.45 -5.60
C SER A 44 17.55 -1.56 -5.42
N ASP A 45 18.71 -1.96 -5.95
CA ASP A 45 19.95 -1.19 -5.82
C ASP A 45 19.89 0.15 -6.58
N MET A 46 19.32 0.17 -7.79
CA MET A 46 19.13 1.43 -8.52
C MET A 46 18.15 2.36 -7.81
N PHE A 47 17.10 1.78 -7.21
CA PHE A 47 16.18 2.54 -6.38
C PHE A 47 16.89 3.17 -5.18
N LEU A 48 17.70 2.39 -4.47
CA LEU A 48 18.44 2.85 -3.30
C LEU A 48 19.46 3.94 -3.66
N GLU A 49 20.13 3.83 -4.82
CA GLU A 49 21.04 4.87 -5.32
C GLU A 49 20.32 6.21 -5.48
N ILE A 50 19.15 6.21 -6.14
CA ILE A 50 18.31 7.41 -6.29
C ILE A 50 17.94 7.98 -4.91
N CYS A 51 17.53 7.13 -3.97
CA CYS A 51 17.22 7.55 -2.61
C CYS A 51 18.43 8.13 -1.87
N GLY A 52 19.65 7.66 -2.13
CA GLY A 52 20.87 8.20 -1.55
C GLY A 52 21.12 9.67 -1.92
N HIS A 53 20.52 10.14 -3.01
CA HIS A 53 20.56 11.55 -3.42
C HIS A 53 19.54 12.45 -2.73
N LEU A 54 18.51 11.90 -2.09
CA LEU A 54 17.45 12.66 -1.43
C LEU A 54 17.89 13.20 -0.06
N GLU A 55 17.14 14.19 0.46
CA GLU A 55 17.29 14.66 1.84
C GLU A 55 16.59 13.71 2.84
N PRO A 56 17.00 13.71 4.12
CA PRO A 56 16.44 12.78 5.10
C PRO A 56 14.93 12.95 5.28
N LEU A 57 14.42 14.18 5.17
CA LEU A 57 13.00 14.49 5.24
C LEU A 57 12.21 13.87 4.06
N ASP A 58 12.77 13.90 2.86
CA ASP A 58 12.17 13.28 1.67
C ASP A 58 12.10 11.76 1.82
N LEU A 59 13.14 11.14 2.38
CA LEU A 59 13.14 9.69 2.66
C LEU A 59 12.03 9.31 3.65
N LEU A 60 11.82 10.12 4.68
CA LEU A 60 10.72 9.90 5.64
C LEU A 60 9.35 10.03 4.96
N HIS A 61 9.16 11.04 4.11
CA HIS A 61 7.94 11.15 3.31
C HIS A 61 7.72 9.93 2.41
N LEU A 62 8.79 9.42 1.79
CA LEU A 62 8.71 8.25 0.91
C LEU A 62 8.29 6.99 1.69
N ILE A 63 8.83 6.80 2.89
CA ILE A 63 8.43 5.73 3.80
C ILE A 63 6.94 5.83 4.17
N ARG A 64 6.45 7.04 4.43
CA ARG A 64 5.07 7.27 4.90
C ARG A 64 4.04 7.11 3.78
N THR A 65 4.41 7.42 2.54
CA THR A 65 3.48 7.38 1.40
C THR A 65 3.30 5.99 0.79
N CYS A 66 4.32 5.13 0.84
CA CYS A 66 4.26 3.80 0.21
C CYS A 66 4.81 2.70 1.12
N LYS A 67 4.00 1.66 1.34
CA LYS A 67 4.42 0.47 2.11
C LYS A 67 5.65 -0.21 1.51
N THR A 68 5.74 -0.28 0.18
CA THR A 68 6.89 -0.90 -0.49
C THR A 68 8.18 -0.10 -0.25
N PHE A 69 8.13 1.23 -0.27
CA PHE A 69 9.28 2.05 0.07
C PHE A 69 9.67 1.91 1.54
N LYS A 70 8.68 1.91 2.44
CA LYS A 70 8.90 1.59 3.85
C LYS A 70 9.65 0.27 4.04
N ASP A 71 9.18 -0.77 3.36
CA ASP A 71 9.74 -2.11 3.47
C ASP A 71 11.17 -2.21 2.93
N VAL A 72 11.61 -1.28 2.07
CA VAL A 72 12.97 -1.25 1.52
C VAL A 72 13.87 -0.30 2.31
N LEU A 73 13.43 0.93 2.56
CA LEU A 73 14.23 2.00 3.19
C LEU A 73 14.46 1.81 4.70
N LEU A 74 13.63 1.01 5.38
CA LEU A 74 13.83 0.69 6.79
C LEU A 74 14.65 -0.58 7.03
N ARG A 75 15.15 -1.24 5.97
CA ARG A 75 16.03 -2.40 6.11
C ARG A 75 17.45 -1.98 6.46
N LYS A 76 18.20 -2.91 7.03
CA LYS A 76 19.65 -2.72 7.25
C LYS A 76 20.43 -2.55 5.94
N SER A 77 19.92 -3.06 4.82
CA SER A 77 20.55 -2.92 3.50
C SER A 77 20.56 -1.49 2.98
N SER A 78 19.71 -0.60 3.49
CA SER A 78 19.63 0.80 3.08
C SER A 78 20.39 1.74 4.03
N VAL A 79 21.23 1.23 4.95
CA VAL A 79 21.99 2.08 5.89
C VAL A 79 22.84 3.12 5.15
N SER A 80 23.54 2.73 4.08
CA SER A 80 24.35 3.63 3.26
C SER A 80 23.53 4.78 2.64
N VAL A 81 22.27 4.53 2.29
CA VAL A 81 21.35 5.55 1.79
C VAL A 81 21.09 6.62 2.85
N TRP A 82 20.85 6.20 4.08
CA TRP A 82 20.63 7.12 5.20
C TRP A 82 21.90 7.87 5.58
N GLU A 83 23.06 7.20 5.58
CA GLU A 83 24.35 7.87 5.84
C GLU A 83 24.64 8.94 4.79
N ASN A 84 24.47 8.62 3.51
CA ASN A 84 24.63 9.57 2.40
C ASN A 84 23.63 10.73 2.47
N SER A 85 22.39 10.46 2.90
CA SER A 85 21.37 11.49 3.04
C SER A 85 21.65 12.41 4.23
N CYS A 86 21.94 11.84 5.41
CA CYS A 86 22.17 12.59 6.65
C CYS A 86 23.50 13.35 6.66
N SER A 87 24.54 12.85 5.97
CA SER A 87 25.83 13.54 5.85
C SER A 87 25.71 14.90 5.17
N LYS A 88 24.73 15.11 4.28
CA LYS A 88 24.49 16.39 3.60
C LYS A 88 24.00 17.50 4.53
N LEU A 89 23.34 17.14 5.64
CA LEU A 89 22.70 18.09 6.55
C LEU A 89 23.45 18.22 7.89
N ALA A 90 24.70 17.74 7.96
CA ALA A 90 25.54 17.78 9.17
C ALA A 90 24.84 17.21 10.42
N PHE A 91 24.20 16.04 10.27
CA PHE A 91 23.55 15.36 11.39
C PHE A 91 24.55 15.07 12.52
N PRO A 92 24.14 15.22 13.79
CA PRO A 92 24.95 14.76 14.92
C PRO A 92 25.16 13.24 14.84
N SER A 93 26.17 12.73 15.54
CA SER A 93 26.39 11.28 15.63
C SER A 93 25.13 10.60 16.17
N CYS A 94 24.65 9.58 15.45
CA CYS A 94 23.50 8.80 15.88
C CYS A 94 23.86 8.05 17.18
N PRO A 95 23.04 8.13 18.24
CA PRO A 95 23.28 7.37 19.46
C PRO A 95 23.13 5.86 19.19
N GLU A 96 23.85 5.04 19.95
CA GLU A 96 23.92 3.58 19.75
C GLU A 96 22.56 2.87 19.90
N ASP A 97 21.66 3.47 20.67
CA ASP A 97 20.31 2.94 20.93
C ASP A 97 19.36 3.10 19.74
N LEU A 98 19.70 3.96 18.78
CA LEU A 98 18.85 4.32 17.65
C LEU A 98 19.47 3.88 16.33
N GLN A 99 18.59 3.55 15.39
CA GLN A 99 18.98 3.37 14.00
C GLN A 99 18.87 4.71 13.28
N LEU A 100 19.75 4.96 12.30
CA LEU A 100 19.77 6.21 11.53
C LEU A 100 18.40 6.69 11.02
N PRO A 101 17.53 5.84 10.45
CA PRO A 101 16.20 6.26 10.01
C PRO A 101 15.30 6.76 11.15
N GLN A 102 15.44 6.19 12.34
CA GLN A 102 14.66 6.57 13.52
C GLN A 102 15.18 7.89 14.09
N PHE A 103 16.50 8.04 14.10
CA PHE A 103 17.15 9.27 14.52
C PHE A 103 16.83 10.42 13.56
N ALA A 104 16.78 10.15 12.25
CA ALA A 104 16.33 11.09 11.25
C ALA A 104 14.88 11.55 11.49
N ASP A 105 13.97 10.60 11.73
CA ASP A 105 12.56 10.90 12.06
C ASP A 105 12.44 11.77 13.32
N LEU A 106 13.30 11.57 14.32
CA LEU A 106 13.31 12.38 15.54
C LEU A 106 13.82 13.82 15.31
N LEU A 107 14.80 14.00 14.43
CA LEU A 107 15.45 15.28 14.19
C LEU A 107 14.71 16.17 13.20
N VAL A 108 14.22 15.59 12.10
CA VAL A 108 13.59 16.35 11.00
C VAL A 108 12.13 16.00 10.78
N GLY A 109 11.62 14.94 11.43
CA GLY A 109 10.23 14.54 11.28
C GLY A 109 9.27 15.53 11.95
N ASP A 110 8.13 15.72 11.30
CA ASP A 110 7.01 16.56 11.73
C ASP A 110 5.90 15.77 12.44
N LEU A 111 6.03 14.45 12.54
CA LEU A 111 5.03 13.56 13.15
C LEU A 111 5.53 12.97 14.46
N CYS A 112 4.67 12.94 15.47
CA CYS A 112 4.94 12.20 16.69
C CYS A 112 4.79 10.69 16.44
N THR A 113 5.91 9.99 16.23
CA THR A 113 5.91 8.52 16.17
C THR A 113 6.30 7.95 17.54
N VAL A 114 5.37 7.24 18.19
CA VAL A 114 5.70 6.45 19.39
C VAL A 114 6.57 5.28 18.96
N ARG A 115 7.81 5.25 19.44
CA ARG A 115 8.73 4.12 19.26
C ARG A 115 9.21 3.68 20.63
N GLU A 116 9.24 2.38 20.88
CA GLU A 116 9.87 1.83 22.08
C GLU A 116 11.39 2.00 21.95
N ILE A 117 11.90 3.10 22.50
CA ILE A 117 13.34 3.28 22.68
C ILE A 117 13.71 2.39 23.86
N LYS A 118 14.37 1.28 23.58
CA LYS A 118 14.87 0.41 24.65
C LYS A 118 16.15 1.03 25.20
N VAL A 119 15.98 1.94 26.16
CA VAL A 119 17.11 2.55 26.88
C VAL A 119 17.81 1.43 27.67
N PRO A 120 19.09 1.13 27.41
CA PRO A 120 19.83 0.20 28.25
C PRO A 120 19.97 0.82 29.64
N LEU A 121 19.33 0.19 30.64
CA LEU A 121 19.56 0.50 32.05
C LEU A 121 21.03 0.12 32.36
N HIS A 122 21.83 1.12 32.74
CA HIS A 122 23.17 0.95 33.31
C HIS A 122 23.06 0.57 34.80
#